data_AF-A0A699WTK2-F1
#
_entry.id   AF-A0A699WTK2-F1
#
_cell.length_a   1.000
_cell.length_b   1.000
_cell.length_c   1.000
_cell.angle_alpha   90.00
_cell.angle_beta   90.00
_cell.angle_gamma   90.00
#
_symmetry.space_group_name_H-M   'P 1'
#
loop_
_entity.id
_entity.type
_entity.pdbx_description
1 polymer ?
#
loop_
_entity_poly.entity_id
_entity_poly.type
_entity_poly.pdbx_seq_one_letter_code
_entity_poly.pdbx_strand_id
1 'polypeptide(L)'
;GTPNSPPPSSPVGDVPLRPKPRKLQVRSQSDTRQSSLPTAAPAPATLLIAFPYLPAAVTICALPSCELLKSEPLSIKACRHDVEKLMRASGGYSYEWLRQERLRWHPDRFGRLCDEGWREEGKKMAEEMFKI
;
A
#
# COMPACT_ATOMS: atom_id res chain seq x y z
N GLY A 1 46.22 -51.64 -39.30
CA GLY A 1 46.90 -50.78 -38.33
C GLY A 1 45.93 -49.74 -37.83
N THR A 2 45.69 -49.71 -36.52
CA THR A 2 45.28 -48.49 -35.81
C THR A 2 46.50 -47.56 -35.73
N PRO A 3 46.37 -46.23 -35.59
CA PRO A 3 46.03 -45.65 -34.28
C PRO A 3 45.15 -44.37 -34.28
N ASN A 4 44.37 -44.29 -33.21
CA ASN A 4 44.14 -43.15 -32.31
C ASN A 4 44.06 -41.74 -32.90
N SER A 5 42.87 -41.16 -32.81
CA SER A 5 42.69 -39.72 -32.62
C SER A 5 42.42 -39.43 -31.13
N PRO A 6 43.03 -38.38 -30.54
CA PRO A 6 42.92 -38.07 -29.11
C PRO A 6 41.62 -37.30 -28.77
N PRO A 7 41.16 -37.33 -27.51
CA PRO A 7 40.00 -36.55 -27.06
C PRO A 7 40.41 -35.12 -26.64
N PRO A 8 39.61 -34.09 -26.94
CA PRO A 8 39.78 -32.77 -26.33
C PRO A 8 39.00 -32.67 -25.00
N SER A 9 39.79 -32.74 -23.92
CA SER A 9 39.74 -32.01 -22.66
C SER A 9 38.51 -31.15 -22.34
N SER A 10 37.84 -31.51 -21.24
CA SER A 10 36.98 -30.60 -20.47
C SER A 10 37.78 -29.43 -19.88
N PRO A 11 37.28 -28.20 -19.89
CA PRO A 11 37.59 -27.22 -18.85
C PRO A 11 36.51 -27.28 -17.77
N VAL A 12 36.93 -27.75 -16.59
CA VAL A 12 36.21 -27.59 -15.32
C VAL A 12 36.10 -26.08 -15.07
N GLY A 13 34.93 -25.52 -15.36
CA GLY A 13 34.60 -24.16 -14.99
C GLY A 13 34.34 -24.08 -13.50
N ASP A 14 35.31 -23.56 -12.76
CA ASP A 14 35.19 -23.14 -11.36
C ASP A 14 33.95 -22.25 -11.20
N VAL A 15 32.94 -22.76 -10.48
CA VAL A 15 31.77 -21.98 -10.10
C VAL A 15 32.18 -21.04 -8.97
N PRO A 16 32.05 -19.71 -9.11
CA PRO A 16 32.36 -18.80 -8.02
C PRO A 16 31.46 -19.08 -6.82
N LEU A 17 32.08 -19.54 -5.72
CA LEU A 17 31.46 -19.68 -4.40
C LEU A 17 30.87 -18.33 -3.98
N ARG A 18 29.54 -18.21 -4.05
CA ARG A 18 28.81 -17.03 -3.56
C ARG A 18 29.09 -16.85 -2.07
N PRO A 19 29.53 -15.67 -1.60
CA PRO A 19 29.71 -15.44 -0.18
C PRO A 19 28.38 -15.57 0.57
N LYS A 20 28.36 -16.38 1.63
CA LYS A 20 27.23 -16.44 2.57
C LYS A 20 26.94 -15.02 3.11
N PRO A 21 25.67 -14.57 3.13
CA PRO A 21 25.32 -13.27 3.69
C PRO A 21 25.68 -13.26 5.18
N ARG A 22 26.60 -12.37 5.55
CA ARG A 22 26.96 -12.13 6.94
C ARG A 22 25.77 -11.46 7.62
N LYS A 23 25.29 -12.07 8.71
CA LYS A 23 24.25 -11.50 9.58
C LYS A 23 24.71 -10.11 10.03
N LEU A 24 23.97 -9.07 9.66
CA LEU A 24 24.16 -7.72 10.15
C LEU A 24 23.74 -7.71 11.63
N GLN A 25 24.70 -7.84 12.55
CA GLN A 25 24.45 -7.62 13.97
C GLN A 25 24.33 -6.10 14.20
N VAL A 26 23.09 -5.61 14.29
CA VAL A 26 22.82 -4.26 14.76
C VAL A 26 23.13 -4.22 16.26
N ARG A 27 24.27 -3.62 16.61
CA ARG A 27 24.68 -3.37 17.99
C ARG A 27 23.93 -2.12 18.48
N SER A 28 22.76 -2.32 19.07
CA SER A 28 22.06 -1.27 19.80
C SER A 28 22.88 -0.90 21.04
N GLN A 29 23.62 0.20 20.97
CA GLN A 29 24.11 0.89 22.16
C GLN A 29 22.98 1.81 22.64
N SER A 30 22.33 1.41 23.72
CA SER A 30 21.37 2.24 24.43
C SER A 30 22.13 3.25 25.28
N ASP A 31 22.26 4.48 24.77
CA ASP A 31 22.69 5.63 25.56
C ASP A 31 21.51 6.07 26.44
N THR A 32 21.65 5.87 27.75
CA THR A 32 20.62 6.11 28.76
C THR A 32 20.47 7.61 29.00
N ARG A 33 19.75 8.30 28.11
CA ARG A 33 19.11 9.58 28.45
C ARG A 33 17.62 9.33 28.62
N GLN A 34 17.22 9.15 29.87
CA GLN A 34 15.82 9.18 30.32
C GLN A 34 15.22 10.53 29.91
N SER A 35 14.62 10.56 28.73
CA SER A 35 13.62 11.56 28.38
C SER A 35 12.28 10.93 28.71
N SER A 36 11.74 11.28 29.89
CA SER A 36 10.43 10.85 30.35
C SER A 36 9.34 11.51 29.51
N LEU A 37 9.14 10.99 28.29
CA LEU A 37 7.93 11.23 27.54
C LEU A 37 6.81 10.38 28.16
N PRO A 38 5.64 10.95 28.48
CA PRO A 38 4.52 10.16 28.96
C PRO A 38 4.13 9.18 27.85
N THR A 39 4.38 7.89 28.08
CA THR A 39 3.82 6.81 27.26
C THR A 39 2.31 6.82 27.47
N ALA A 40 1.60 7.62 26.67
CA ALA A 40 0.16 7.47 26.53
C ALA A 40 -0.09 6.04 26.06
N ALA A 41 -0.87 5.27 26.82
CA ALA A 41 -1.29 3.94 26.42
C ALA A 41 -1.91 4.03 25.01
N PRO A 42 -1.55 3.14 24.08
CA PRO A 42 -2.13 3.16 22.75
C PRO A 42 -3.64 2.99 22.89
N ALA A 43 -4.40 3.98 22.40
CA ALA A 43 -5.85 3.88 22.33
C ALA A 43 -6.23 2.58 21.58
N PRO A 44 -7.28 1.86 22.02
CA PRO A 44 -7.70 0.65 21.34
C PRO A 44 -8.02 0.99 19.87
N ALA A 45 -7.41 0.25 18.96
CA ALA A 45 -7.65 0.42 17.52
C ALA A 45 -9.13 0.11 17.24
N THR A 46 -9.90 1.16 16.96
CA THR A 46 -11.32 1.03 16.64
C THR A 46 -11.44 0.62 15.17
N LEU A 47 -12.16 -0.48 14.91
CA LEU A 47 -12.44 -0.92 13.54
C LEU A 47 -13.44 0.02 12.87
N LEU A 48 -13.32 0.16 11.56
CA LEU A 48 -14.23 0.95 10.73
C LEU A 48 -15.56 0.21 10.58
N ILE A 49 -16.65 0.91 10.93
CA ILE A 49 -18.04 0.46 10.72
C ILE A 49 -18.75 1.27 9.62
N ALA A 50 -18.04 2.22 9.00
CA ALA A 50 -18.54 3.10 7.96
C ALA A 50 -17.40 3.62 7.09
N PHE A 51 -17.73 4.02 5.87
CA PHE A 51 -16.75 4.56 4.92
C PHE A 51 -16.40 6.02 5.22
N PRO A 52 -15.11 6.41 5.18
CA PRO A 52 -14.69 7.80 5.34
C PRO A 52 -14.95 8.61 4.05
N TYR A 53 -16.19 9.06 3.87
CA TYR A 53 -16.59 9.86 2.72
C TYR A 53 -15.84 11.19 2.61
N LEU A 54 -15.64 11.65 1.37
CA LEU A 54 -15.11 12.98 1.11
C LEU A 54 -16.12 14.06 1.55
N PRO A 55 -15.67 15.21 2.09
CA PRO A 55 -16.56 16.31 2.44
C PRO A 55 -17.32 16.85 1.22
N ALA A 56 -18.57 17.26 1.43
CA ALA A 56 -19.42 17.83 0.37
C ALA A 56 -18.78 19.05 -0.33
N ALA A 57 -17.95 19.80 0.39
CA ALA A 57 -17.22 20.97 -0.13
C ALA A 57 -16.22 20.63 -1.26
N VAL A 58 -15.77 19.37 -1.36
CA VAL A 58 -14.85 18.92 -2.42
C VAL A 58 -15.52 18.03 -3.47
N THR A 59 -16.71 17.48 -3.20
CA THR A 59 -17.45 16.59 -4.12
C THR A 59 -18.37 17.35 -5.09
N ILE A 60 -17.86 18.41 -5.72
CA ILE A 60 -18.65 19.38 -6.50
C ILE A 60 -18.73 19.09 -8.00
N CYS A 61 -18.06 18.05 -8.50
CA CYS A 61 -18.13 17.68 -9.92
C CYS A 61 -19.58 17.35 -10.33
N ALA A 62 -20.10 18.06 -11.33
CA ALA A 62 -21.46 17.93 -11.87
C ALA A 62 -21.46 17.42 -13.32
N LEU A 63 -20.42 16.69 -13.74
CA LEU A 63 -20.42 16.04 -15.04
C LEU A 63 -21.46 14.90 -15.03
N PRO A 64 -22.35 14.79 -16.04
CA PRO A 64 -23.42 13.78 -16.04
C PRO A 64 -22.92 12.34 -15.85
N SER A 65 -21.77 12.00 -16.42
CA SER A 65 -21.13 10.69 -16.24
C SER A 65 -20.66 10.43 -14.81
N CYS A 66 -20.29 11.48 -14.06
CA CYS A 66 -19.87 11.38 -12.68
C CYS A 66 -21.06 11.29 -11.72
N GLU A 67 -22.19 11.93 -12.03
CA GLU A 67 -23.41 11.86 -11.20
C GLU A 67 -23.96 10.44 -11.14
N LEU A 68 -23.97 9.73 -12.27
CA LEU A 68 -24.35 8.32 -12.32
C LEU A 68 -23.49 7.48 -11.36
N LEU A 69 -22.16 7.63 -11.43
CA LEU A 69 -21.21 6.91 -10.55
C LEU A 69 -21.40 7.26 -9.06
N LYS A 70 -21.71 8.52 -8.75
CA LYS A 70 -21.94 8.98 -7.36
C LYS A 70 -23.26 8.48 -6.78
N SER A 71 -24.24 8.15 -7.63
CA SER A 71 -25.58 7.73 -7.21
C SER A 71 -25.68 6.24 -6.89
N GLU A 72 -24.69 5.44 -7.30
CA GLU A 72 -24.64 4.01 -7.03
C GLU A 72 -24.64 3.70 -5.51
N PRO A 73 -25.45 2.74 -5.02
CA PRO A 73 -25.65 2.50 -3.58
C PRO A 73 -24.39 2.18 -2.79
N LEU A 74 -23.39 1.55 -3.44
CA LEU A 74 -22.12 1.15 -2.83
C LEU A 74 -20.93 1.94 -3.38
N SER A 75 -21.20 3.18 -3.83
CA SER A 75 -20.17 4.11 -4.27
C SER A 75 -19.54 4.88 -3.09
N ILE A 76 -18.42 5.54 -3.39
CA ILE A 76 -17.75 6.46 -2.47
C ILE A 76 -18.34 7.88 -2.52
N LYS A 77 -19.46 8.10 -3.23
CA LYS A 77 -20.12 9.40 -3.41
C LYS A 77 -19.22 10.50 -3.98
N ALA A 78 -18.12 10.11 -4.63
CA ALA A 78 -17.14 10.99 -5.24
C ALA A 78 -16.69 10.40 -6.57
N CYS A 79 -16.30 11.25 -7.51
CA CYS A 79 -15.70 10.82 -8.75
C CYS A 79 -14.19 11.09 -8.76
N ARG A 80 -13.48 10.59 -9.78
CA ARG A 80 -12.04 10.84 -9.96
C ARG A 80 -11.68 12.33 -9.88
N HIS A 81 -12.48 13.21 -10.48
CA HIS A 81 -12.20 14.65 -10.47
C HIS A 81 -12.22 15.24 -9.05
N ASP A 82 -13.19 14.81 -8.21
CA ASP A 82 -13.31 15.28 -6.83
C ASP A 82 -12.13 14.77 -5.99
N VAL A 83 -11.80 13.49 -6.14
CA VAL A 83 -10.70 12.84 -5.41
C VAL A 83 -9.35 13.46 -5.81
N GLU A 84 -9.10 13.63 -7.11
CA GLU A 84 -7.87 14.26 -7.61
C GLU A 84 -7.73 15.70 -7.10
N LYS A 85 -8.83 16.46 -7.07
CA LYS A 85 -8.83 17.82 -6.54
C LYS A 85 -8.50 17.85 -5.04
N LEU A 86 -9.08 16.94 -4.26
CA LEU A 86 -8.76 16.80 -2.83
C LEU A 86 -7.30 16.40 -2.63
N MET A 87 -6.82 15.39 -3.36
CA MET A 87 -5.44 14.91 -3.25
C MET A 87 -4.44 16.01 -3.60
N ARG A 88 -4.70 16.82 -4.63
CA ARG A 88 -3.86 17.98 -4.97
C ARG A 88 -3.87 19.06 -3.89
N ALA A 89 -5.02 19.27 -3.24
CA ALA A 89 -5.14 20.23 -2.15
C ALA A 89 -4.46 19.77 -0.84
N SER A 90 -4.04 18.50 -0.73
CA SER A 90 -3.39 17.96 0.48
C SER A 90 -2.00 18.52 0.77
N GLY A 91 -1.37 19.18 -0.21
CA GLY A 91 0.03 19.63 -0.12
C GLY A 91 1.07 18.52 -0.28
N GLY A 92 0.64 17.26 -0.37
CA GLY A 92 1.50 16.07 -0.49
C GLY A 92 1.46 15.38 -1.85
N TYR A 93 0.94 16.03 -2.90
CA TYR A 93 0.67 15.40 -4.21
C TYR A 93 1.94 15.04 -4.99
N SER A 94 2.62 13.98 -4.55
CA SER A 94 3.80 13.38 -5.18
C SER A 94 3.52 11.94 -5.59
N TYR A 95 4.35 11.39 -6.47
CA TYR A 95 4.23 9.99 -6.89
C TYR A 95 4.30 9.02 -5.70
N GLU A 96 5.20 9.26 -4.75
CA GLU A 96 5.38 8.40 -3.58
C GLU A 96 4.15 8.42 -2.67
N TRP A 97 3.57 9.61 -2.48
CA TRP A 97 2.35 9.77 -1.68
C TRP A 97 1.14 9.11 -2.35
N LEU A 98 0.96 9.31 -3.66
CA LEU A 98 -0.10 8.64 -4.43
C LEU A 98 0.02 7.11 -4.38
N ARG A 99 1.26 6.59 -4.42
CA ARG A 99 1.51 5.15 -4.23
C ARG A 99 1.07 4.68 -2.84
N GLN A 100 1.36 5.44 -1.79
CA GLN A 100 0.92 5.11 -0.43
C GLN A 100 -0.60 5.13 -0.31
N GLU A 101 -1.25 6.14 -0.89
CA GLU A 101 -2.71 6.23 -0.92
C GLU A 101 -3.33 5.05 -1.65
N ARG A 102 -2.84 4.70 -2.84
CA ARG A 102 -3.32 3.51 -3.56
C ARG A 102 -3.19 2.23 -2.72
N LEU A 103 -2.08 2.06 -2.01
CA LEU A 103 -1.89 0.92 -1.10
C LEU A 103 -2.82 0.98 0.13
N ARG A 104 -3.21 2.17 0.59
CA ARG A 104 -4.17 2.35 1.69
C ARG A 104 -5.56 1.88 1.29
N TRP A 105 -5.98 2.18 0.06
CA TRP A 105 -7.30 1.84 -0.47
C TRP A 105 -7.40 0.44 -1.09
N HIS A 106 -6.34 -0.36 -1.07
CA HIS A 106 -6.41 -1.74 -1.55
C HIS A 106 -7.49 -2.52 -0.76
N PRO A 107 -8.44 -3.22 -1.42
CA PRO A 107 -9.62 -3.79 -0.76
C PRO A 107 -9.25 -4.77 0.36
N ASP A 108 -8.26 -5.65 0.15
CA ASP A 108 -7.79 -6.56 1.20
C ASP A 108 -7.21 -5.81 2.43
N ARG A 109 -6.44 -4.74 2.19
CA ARG A 109 -5.81 -4.00 3.28
C ARG A 109 -6.85 -3.20 4.06
N PHE A 110 -7.77 -2.54 3.34
CA PHE A 110 -8.85 -1.78 3.91
C PHE A 110 -9.81 -2.70 4.69
N GLY A 111 -10.15 -3.88 4.16
CA GLY A 111 -11.03 -4.84 4.83
C GLY A 111 -10.51 -5.35 6.18
N ARG A 112 -9.19 -5.35 6.41
CA ARG A 112 -8.60 -5.65 7.73
C ARG A 112 -8.81 -4.54 8.76
N LEU A 113 -9.08 -3.32 8.30
CA LEU A 113 -9.42 -2.17 9.15
C LEU A 113 -10.92 -2.13 9.46
N CYS A 114 -11.74 -2.91 8.76
CA CYS A 114 -13.19 -2.95 8.94
C CYS A 114 -13.63 -3.97 10.00
N ASP A 115 -14.73 -3.62 10.67
CA ASP A 115 -15.50 -4.52 11.50
C ASP A 115 -16.08 -5.68 10.68
N GLU A 116 -16.28 -6.84 11.30
CA GLU A 116 -16.73 -8.05 10.60
C GLU A 116 -18.08 -7.88 9.92
N GLY A 117 -19.02 -7.16 10.55
CA GLY A 117 -20.36 -6.92 10.00
C GLY A 117 -20.36 -5.96 8.80
N TRP A 118 -19.31 -5.16 8.64
CA TRP A 118 -19.20 -4.14 7.59
C TRP A 118 -18.10 -4.43 6.56
N ARG A 119 -17.28 -5.47 6.80
CA ARG A 119 -16.06 -5.75 6.03
C ARG A 119 -16.29 -5.87 4.53
N GLU A 120 -17.33 -6.58 4.11
CA GLU A 120 -17.59 -6.82 2.69
C GLU A 120 -18.08 -5.55 1.97
N GLU A 121 -18.93 -4.75 2.62
CA GLU A 121 -19.34 -3.44 2.09
C GLU A 121 -18.16 -2.48 2.00
N GLY A 122 -17.35 -2.41 3.07
CA GLY A 122 -16.17 -1.57 3.12
C GLY A 122 -15.13 -1.95 2.05
N LYS A 123 -14.92 -3.25 1.79
CA LYS A 123 -14.06 -3.72 0.70
C LYS A 123 -14.53 -3.21 -0.65
N LYS A 124 -15.84 -3.29 -0.93
CA LYS A 124 -16.41 -2.83 -2.21
C LYS A 124 -16.25 -1.32 -2.39
N MET A 125 -16.48 -0.53 -1.34
CA MET A 125 -16.27 0.92 -1.40
C MET A 125 -14.78 1.28 -1.57
N ALA A 126 -13.87 0.55 -0.90
CA ALA A 126 -12.44 0.73 -1.08
C ALA A 126 -11.98 0.35 -2.50
N GLU A 127 -12.58 -0.68 -3.09
CA GLU A 127 -12.34 -1.06 -4.49
C GLU A 127 -12.68 0.08 -5.45
N GLU A 128 -13.79 0.79 -5.23
CA GLU A 128 -14.14 1.97 -6.02
C GLU A 128 -13.10 3.10 -5.88
N MET A 129 -12.59 3.34 -4.66
CA MET A 129 -11.51 4.30 -4.44
C MET A 129 -10.18 3.87 -5.07
N PHE A 130 -9.91 2.56 -5.12
CA PHE A 130 -8.68 2.00 -5.71
C PHE A 130 -8.64 2.08 -7.24
N LYS A 131 -9.81 2.18 -7.89
CA LYS A 131 -9.95 2.33 -9.36
C LYS A 131 -9.67 3.76 -9.85
N ILE A 132 -9.70 4.74 -8.95
CA ILE A 132 -9.48 6.17 -9.25
C ILE A 132 -7.99 6.46 -9.43
#